data_AF-A0A3N9V1S0-F1
#
_entry.id   AF-A0A3N9V1S0-F1
#
_cell.length_a   1.000
_cell.length_b   1.000
_cell.length_c   1.000
_cell.angle_alpha   90.00
_cell.angle_beta   90.00
_cell.angle_gamma   90.00
#
_symmetry.space_group_name_H-M   'P 1'
#
loop_
_entity.id
_entity.type
_entity.pdbx_description
1 polymer ?
#
loop_
_entity_poly.entity_id
_entity_poly.type
_entity_poly.pdbx_seq_one_letter_code
_entity_poly.pdbx_strand_id
1 'polypeptide(L)'
;MRLDRIKLAGFKSFVDPTTIPTPGNLIGIVGPNGCGKSNIIDAVRWVMGESSAKHLRGESMADVIFNGSSSRKPVSLASVELVFDNAQGKAPGEFAKYPEISIKRQVARDGQSTYSLNGTRCRRKDITDLFLGTGLGSRSYAIIEQGTISRLIEAKPAELRELIEEAAGISRYKERRHETELRMGHTQENLDRLLDLREEVGKQIESLKRQAKKAEKFTALRDEERRYREQLLALRWRKHEDEFQGHQRQLVEYEIRFRALAVAEHELSDTLEAQREQLAELQKSLNADQGRYYELGAEISRITQSLRHAEETQANLMQEQARLRQEQERATADLENDRAQLEAVREELTDIEISLEEGREAEIEMAALRDAADDSLKTSRQHFEHLSGEIGRCRSQRDIQQSRAGQIEQQLGQLLSRREKLEREG
;
A
#
# COMPACT_ATOMS: atom_id res chain seq x y z
N MET A 1 84.74 -81.58 -7.56
CA MET A 1 83.74 -82.10 -8.49
C MET A 1 84.45 -82.88 -9.58
N ARG A 2 83.99 -84.10 -9.88
CA ARG A 2 84.51 -84.97 -10.94
C ARG A 2 83.34 -85.42 -11.81
N LEU A 3 83.49 -85.46 -13.13
CA LEU A 3 82.44 -85.97 -14.02
C LEU A 3 82.31 -87.49 -13.83
N ASP A 4 81.11 -87.97 -13.49
CA ASP A 4 80.80 -89.39 -13.28
C ASP A 4 80.19 -90.04 -14.54
N ARG A 5 79.26 -89.35 -15.19
CA ARG A 5 78.67 -89.79 -16.47
C ARG A 5 78.06 -88.64 -17.25
N ILE A 6 77.97 -88.85 -18.57
CA ILE A 6 77.30 -87.96 -19.52
C ILE A 6 76.09 -88.71 -20.08
N LYS A 7 74.89 -88.13 -19.99
CA LYS A 7 73.69 -88.67 -20.62
C LYS A 7 73.28 -87.79 -21.79
N LEU A 8 73.07 -88.40 -22.94
CA LEU A 8 72.78 -87.74 -24.22
C LEU A 8 71.50 -88.33 -24.79
N ALA A 9 70.61 -87.50 -25.32
CA ALA A 9 69.47 -87.96 -26.11
C ALA A 9 69.09 -86.89 -27.14
N GLY A 10 68.85 -87.30 -28.38
CA GLY A 10 68.52 -86.39 -29.49
C GLY A 10 69.60 -85.34 -29.83
N PHE A 11 70.83 -85.50 -29.34
CA PHE A 11 71.90 -84.51 -29.48
C PHE A 11 72.86 -84.89 -30.61
N LYS A 12 72.86 -84.12 -31.69
CA LYS A 12 73.68 -84.37 -32.91
C LYS A 12 73.61 -85.84 -33.34
N SER A 13 74.74 -86.55 -33.34
CA SER A 13 74.83 -87.97 -33.73
C SER A 13 74.20 -88.94 -32.72
N PHE A 14 73.85 -88.50 -31.50
CA PHE A 14 73.29 -89.32 -30.43
C PHE A 14 71.77 -89.23 -30.41
N VAL A 15 71.11 -90.00 -31.27
CA VAL A 15 69.64 -90.01 -31.39
C VAL A 15 68.99 -90.68 -30.18
N ASP A 16 69.42 -91.91 -29.87
CA ASP A 16 68.86 -92.70 -28.78
C ASP A 16 69.49 -92.29 -27.43
N PRO A 17 68.76 -92.41 -26.31
CA PRO A 17 69.30 -92.18 -24.98
C PRO A 17 70.57 -93.01 -24.75
N THR A 18 71.70 -92.32 -24.64
CA THR A 18 73.03 -92.90 -24.50
C THR A 18 73.66 -92.37 -23.22
N THR A 19 74.14 -93.27 -22.36
CA THR A 19 74.90 -92.90 -21.15
C THR A 19 76.35 -93.30 -21.33
N ILE A 20 77.26 -92.33 -21.22
CA ILE A 20 78.70 -92.50 -21.30
C ILE A 20 79.27 -92.37 -19.88
N PRO A 21 79.68 -93.48 -19.23
CA PRO A 21 80.32 -93.42 -17.92
C PRO A 21 81.76 -92.89 -18.03
N THR A 22 82.22 -92.17 -17.01
CA THR A 22 83.57 -91.62 -16.92
C THR A 22 84.29 -92.07 -15.63
N PRO A 23 84.65 -93.36 -15.52
CA PRO A 23 85.05 -93.97 -14.23
C PRO A 23 86.47 -93.62 -13.76
N GLY A 24 87.31 -93.01 -14.60
CA GLY A 24 88.74 -92.78 -14.31
C GLY A 24 89.21 -91.38 -14.67
N ASN A 25 90.45 -91.06 -14.29
CA ASN A 25 91.07 -89.75 -14.54
C ASN A 25 91.55 -89.58 -15.99
N LEU A 26 91.83 -90.69 -16.69
CA LEU A 26 92.22 -90.71 -18.09
C LEU A 26 91.25 -91.61 -18.85
N ILE A 27 90.58 -91.04 -19.85
CA ILE A 27 89.56 -91.73 -20.64
C ILE A 27 89.88 -91.49 -22.12
N GLY A 28 90.02 -92.58 -22.88
CA GLY A 28 90.19 -92.52 -24.33
C GLY A 28 88.86 -92.71 -25.04
N ILE A 29 88.42 -91.70 -25.80
CA ILE A 29 87.27 -91.82 -26.71
C ILE A 29 87.82 -92.09 -28.12
N VAL A 30 87.65 -93.32 -28.60
CA VAL A 30 88.16 -93.79 -29.89
C VAL A 30 87.03 -94.21 -30.82
N GLY A 31 87.31 -94.21 -32.12
CA GLY A 31 86.34 -94.56 -33.15
C GLY A 31 86.74 -94.01 -34.52
N PRO A 32 86.10 -94.44 -35.61
CA PRO A 32 86.40 -93.97 -36.97
C PRO A 32 86.01 -92.50 -37.18
N ASN A 33 86.48 -91.88 -38.26
CA ASN A 33 86.09 -90.51 -38.59
C ASN A 33 84.58 -90.44 -38.87
N GLY A 34 83.92 -89.39 -38.39
CA GLY A 34 82.47 -89.21 -38.55
C GLY A 34 81.59 -89.93 -37.53
N CYS A 35 82.13 -90.74 -36.61
CA CYS A 35 81.32 -91.45 -35.60
C CYS A 35 80.82 -90.58 -34.42
N GLY A 36 81.01 -89.25 -34.48
CA GLY A 36 80.51 -88.33 -33.46
C GLY A 36 81.40 -88.13 -32.23
N LYS A 37 82.67 -88.54 -32.26
CA LYS A 37 83.61 -88.36 -31.12
C LYS A 37 83.67 -86.91 -30.62
N SER A 38 83.82 -85.95 -31.54
CA SER A 38 83.88 -84.53 -31.18
C SER A 38 82.57 -83.99 -30.62
N ASN A 39 81.43 -84.61 -30.96
CA ASN A 39 80.12 -84.18 -30.44
C ASN A 39 79.99 -84.39 -28.93
N ILE A 40 80.80 -85.27 -28.32
CA ILE A 40 80.82 -85.45 -26.87
C ILE A 40 81.36 -84.20 -26.17
N ILE A 41 82.43 -83.60 -26.70
CA ILE A 41 82.99 -82.34 -26.18
C ILE A 41 82.01 -81.18 -26.40
N ASP A 42 81.36 -81.14 -27.57
CA ASP A 42 80.33 -80.14 -27.86
C ASP A 42 79.16 -80.25 -26.87
N ALA A 43 78.75 -81.48 -26.51
CA ALA A 43 77.69 -81.72 -25.53
C ALA A 43 78.06 -81.18 -24.14
N VAL A 44 79.29 -81.42 -23.70
CA VAL A 44 79.79 -80.92 -22.42
C VAL A 44 79.77 -79.38 -22.40
N ARG A 45 80.35 -78.72 -23.41
CA ARG A 45 80.35 -77.25 -23.53
C ARG A 45 78.96 -76.65 -23.60
N TRP A 46 78.07 -77.31 -24.33
CA TRP A 46 76.69 -76.87 -24.49
C TRP A 46 75.96 -76.85 -23.15
N VAL A 47 76.09 -77.89 -22.31
CA VAL A 47 75.49 -77.90 -20.97
C VAL A 47 76.11 -76.86 -20.05
N MET A 48 77.42 -76.64 -20.15
CA MET A 48 78.16 -75.68 -19.32
C MET A 48 77.86 -74.21 -19.64
N GLY A 49 76.97 -73.95 -20.61
CA GLY A 49 76.42 -72.61 -20.86
C GLY A 49 76.97 -71.90 -22.08
N GLU A 50 77.67 -72.60 -22.99
CA GLU A 50 78.07 -72.04 -24.28
C GLU A 50 76.83 -71.57 -25.06
N SER A 51 76.87 -70.33 -25.55
CA SER A 51 75.80 -69.66 -26.28
C SER A 51 76.11 -69.43 -27.76
N SER A 52 77.37 -69.60 -28.16
CA SER A 52 77.79 -69.50 -29.55
C SER A 52 77.57 -70.82 -30.28
N ALA A 53 76.62 -70.85 -31.23
CA ALA A 53 76.41 -72.00 -32.10
C ALA A 53 77.67 -72.36 -32.91
N LYS A 54 78.45 -71.34 -33.30
CA LYS A 54 79.71 -71.49 -34.02
C LYS A 54 80.74 -72.33 -33.25
N HIS A 55 80.82 -72.15 -31.93
CA HIS A 55 81.71 -72.96 -31.08
C HIS A 55 81.24 -74.40 -30.92
N LEU A 56 79.95 -74.66 -31.17
CA LEU A 56 79.38 -76.00 -31.19
C LEU A 56 79.33 -76.58 -32.60
N ARG A 57 80.08 -76.02 -33.56
CA ARG A 57 80.11 -76.49 -34.96
C ARG A 57 78.72 -76.57 -35.61
N GLY A 58 77.86 -75.61 -35.28
CA GLY A 58 76.54 -75.41 -35.88
C GLY A 58 76.34 -73.96 -36.32
N GLU A 59 75.32 -73.70 -37.13
CA GLU A 59 74.95 -72.35 -37.59
C GLU A 59 73.93 -71.73 -36.62
N SER A 60 73.02 -72.54 -36.11
CA SER A 60 71.99 -72.19 -35.13
C SER A 60 72.09 -73.05 -33.86
N MET A 61 71.60 -72.54 -32.74
CA MET A 61 71.49 -73.33 -31.50
C MET A 61 70.50 -74.49 -31.62
N ALA A 62 69.61 -74.48 -32.62
CA ALA A 62 68.74 -75.60 -32.95
C ALA A 62 69.48 -76.75 -33.65
N ASP A 63 70.66 -76.51 -34.23
CA ASP A 63 71.44 -77.52 -34.99
C ASP A 63 72.10 -78.57 -34.08
N VAL A 64 72.02 -78.37 -32.76
CA VAL A 64 72.39 -79.40 -31.78
C VAL A 64 71.36 -80.53 -31.73
N ILE A 65 70.14 -80.31 -32.25
CA ILE A 65 69.08 -81.30 -32.33
C ILE A 65 69.31 -82.21 -33.54
N PHE A 66 69.21 -83.52 -33.34
CA PHE A 66 69.31 -84.46 -34.46
C PHE A 66 68.27 -84.18 -35.54
N ASN A 67 68.73 -83.83 -36.74
CA ASN A 67 67.88 -83.41 -37.85
C ASN A 67 67.46 -84.54 -38.81
N GLY A 68 67.67 -85.80 -38.42
CA GLY A 68 67.33 -86.97 -39.24
C GLY A 68 68.52 -87.50 -40.05
N SER A 69 68.39 -88.75 -40.50
CA SER A 69 69.30 -89.42 -41.43
C SER A 69 68.50 -90.24 -42.44
N SER A 70 69.15 -90.85 -43.42
CA SER A 70 68.50 -91.76 -44.39
C SER A 70 67.73 -92.92 -43.73
N SER A 71 68.12 -93.31 -42.51
CA SER A 71 67.52 -94.42 -41.75
C SER A 71 66.68 -93.99 -40.55
N ARG A 72 66.69 -92.71 -40.14
CA ARG A 72 66.06 -92.25 -38.89
C ARG A 72 65.37 -90.90 -39.03
N LYS A 73 64.17 -90.80 -38.44
CA LYS A 73 63.39 -89.54 -38.41
C LYS A 73 64.07 -88.48 -37.52
N PRO A 74 63.88 -87.18 -37.83
CA PRO A 74 64.30 -86.09 -36.95
C PRO A 74 63.61 -86.16 -35.59
N VAL A 75 64.28 -85.68 -34.56
CA VAL A 75 63.70 -85.48 -33.22
C VAL A 75 63.39 -84.01 -32.97
N SER A 76 62.49 -83.75 -32.02
CA SER A 76 62.04 -82.40 -31.64
C SER A 76 62.80 -81.80 -30.46
N LEU A 77 63.53 -82.63 -29.71
CA LEU A 77 64.17 -82.27 -28.46
C LEU A 77 65.57 -82.87 -28.40
N ALA A 78 66.56 -82.06 -28.03
CA ALA A 78 67.87 -82.54 -27.58
C ALA A 78 68.01 -82.32 -26.07
N SER A 79 68.59 -83.29 -25.38
CA SER A 79 68.94 -83.16 -23.97
C SER A 79 70.32 -83.74 -23.69
N VAL A 80 71.07 -83.01 -22.88
CA VAL A 80 72.35 -83.47 -22.34
C VAL A 80 72.32 -83.22 -20.84
N GLU A 81 72.67 -84.25 -20.07
CA GLU A 81 72.83 -84.18 -18.62
C GLU A 81 74.25 -84.61 -18.25
N LEU A 82 74.97 -83.72 -17.57
CA LEU A 82 76.28 -83.98 -16.95
C LEU A 82 76.04 -84.28 -15.48
N VAL A 83 76.57 -85.40 -15.02
CA VAL A 83 76.44 -85.81 -13.63
C VAL A 83 77.83 -85.80 -13.00
N PHE A 84 77.98 -85.04 -11.92
CA PHE A 84 79.23 -84.85 -11.22
C PHE A 84 79.19 -85.49 -9.83
N ASP A 85 80.22 -86.26 -9.53
CA ASP A 85 80.55 -86.69 -8.18
C ASP A 85 81.14 -85.50 -7.40
N ASN A 86 80.47 -85.18 -6.30
CA ASN A 86 80.82 -84.11 -5.37
C ASN A 86 81.01 -84.64 -3.93
N ALA A 87 81.43 -85.90 -3.75
CA ALA A 87 81.69 -86.48 -2.42
C ALA A 87 82.69 -85.67 -1.56
N GLN A 88 83.59 -84.90 -2.20
CA GLN A 88 84.55 -84.02 -1.53
C GLN A 88 84.00 -82.62 -1.18
N GLY A 89 82.73 -82.32 -1.45
CA GLY A 89 82.10 -81.04 -1.10
C GLY A 89 82.72 -79.80 -1.76
N LYS A 90 83.35 -79.94 -2.93
CA LYS A 90 84.09 -78.87 -3.62
C LYS A 90 83.20 -77.93 -4.46
N ALA A 91 81.92 -78.23 -4.59
CA ALA A 91 80.97 -77.36 -5.27
C ALA A 91 80.72 -76.07 -4.48
N PRO A 92 80.52 -74.92 -5.15
CA PRO A 92 80.32 -73.65 -4.46
C PRO A 92 78.93 -73.55 -3.80
N GLY A 93 78.88 -72.87 -2.65
CA GLY A 93 77.64 -72.45 -1.98
C GLY A 93 76.81 -73.60 -1.41
N GLU A 94 75.48 -73.50 -1.56
CA GLU A 94 74.52 -74.48 -1.03
C GLU A 94 74.66 -75.87 -1.66
N PHE A 95 75.32 -75.94 -2.83
CA PHE A 95 75.53 -77.19 -3.56
C PHE A 95 76.65 -78.07 -2.98
N ALA A 96 77.47 -77.52 -2.06
CA ALA A 96 78.49 -78.29 -1.34
C ALA A 96 77.90 -79.46 -0.52
N LYS A 97 76.62 -79.36 -0.14
CA LYS A 97 75.91 -80.36 0.69
C LYS A 97 75.48 -81.59 -0.09
N TYR A 98 75.40 -81.51 -1.42
CA TYR A 98 74.94 -82.63 -2.24
C TYR A 98 76.14 -83.50 -2.65
N PRO A 99 76.07 -84.83 -2.44
CA PRO A 99 77.14 -85.75 -2.85
C PRO A 99 77.23 -85.90 -4.37
N GLU A 100 76.15 -85.61 -5.09
CA GLU A 100 76.05 -85.67 -6.54
C GLU A 100 75.37 -84.40 -7.06
N ILE A 101 75.86 -83.88 -8.20
CA ILE A 101 75.32 -82.70 -8.85
C ILE A 101 75.02 -83.04 -10.31
N SER A 102 73.75 -82.99 -10.71
CA SER A 102 73.33 -83.14 -12.09
C SER A 102 73.01 -81.80 -12.72
N ILE A 103 73.58 -81.55 -13.91
CA ILE A 103 73.35 -80.36 -14.70
C ILE A 103 72.78 -80.81 -16.03
N LYS A 104 71.56 -80.40 -16.34
CA LYS A 104 70.88 -80.80 -17.56
C LYS A 104 70.43 -79.58 -18.34
N ARG A 105 70.76 -79.58 -19.64
CA ARG A 105 70.26 -78.63 -20.62
C ARG A 105 69.38 -79.36 -21.63
N GLN A 106 68.24 -78.78 -21.96
CA GLN A 106 67.38 -79.25 -23.05
C GLN A 106 67.07 -78.11 -24.01
N VAL A 107 66.88 -78.41 -25.28
CA VAL A 107 66.43 -77.43 -26.28
C VAL A 107 65.43 -78.07 -27.22
N ALA A 108 64.33 -77.37 -27.44
CA ALA A 108 63.32 -77.71 -28.43
C ALA A 108 63.56 -76.95 -29.75
N ARG A 109 62.92 -77.38 -30.83
CA ARG A 109 63.07 -76.76 -32.17
C ARG A 109 62.66 -75.29 -32.25
N ASP A 110 61.89 -74.80 -31.27
CA ASP A 110 61.54 -73.38 -31.10
C ASP A 110 62.71 -72.52 -30.59
N GLY A 111 63.87 -73.13 -30.29
CA GLY A 111 65.06 -72.46 -29.78
C GLY A 111 65.04 -72.21 -28.27
N GLN A 112 63.97 -72.60 -27.56
CA GLN A 112 63.90 -72.43 -26.11
C GLN A 112 64.82 -73.43 -25.40
N SER A 113 65.88 -72.93 -24.77
CA SER A 113 66.76 -73.71 -23.91
C SER A 113 66.24 -73.71 -22.46
N THR A 114 66.07 -74.89 -21.88
CA THR A 114 65.79 -75.06 -20.45
C THR A 114 67.02 -75.62 -19.73
N TYR A 115 67.38 -74.98 -18.62
CA TYR A 115 68.45 -75.43 -17.74
C TYR A 115 67.85 -75.97 -16.45
N SER A 116 68.43 -77.05 -15.95
CA SER A 116 68.04 -77.67 -14.70
C SER A 116 69.28 -78.14 -13.93
N LEU A 117 69.25 -77.92 -12.62
CA LEU A 117 70.28 -78.30 -11.67
C LEU A 117 69.63 -79.20 -10.62
N ASN A 118 70.10 -80.45 -10.48
CA ASN A 118 69.48 -81.48 -9.65
C ASN A 118 67.97 -81.62 -9.90
N GLY A 119 67.54 -81.51 -11.16
CA GLY A 119 66.13 -81.57 -11.58
C GLY A 119 65.33 -80.27 -11.38
N THR A 120 65.84 -79.27 -10.67
CA THR A 120 65.16 -77.98 -10.48
C THR A 120 65.52 -77.01 -11.61
N ARG A 121 64.53 -76.34 -12.20
CA ARG A 121 64.76 -75.36 -13.28
C ARG A 121 65.55 -74.17 -12.75
N CYS A 122 66.61 -73.77 -13.47
CA CYS A 122 67.46 -72.66 -13.11
C CYS A 122 67.75 -71.75 -14.31
N ARG A 123 68.37 -70.59 -14.05
CA ARG A 123 68.83 -69.68 -15.11
C ARG A 123 70.17 -70.16 -15.64
N ARG A 124 70.51 -69.76 -16.87
CA ARG A 124 71.84 -69.99 -17.44
C ARG A 124 72.94 -69.40 -16.55
N LYS A 125 72.70 -68.21 -15.98
CA LYS A 125 73.64 -67.51 -15.09
C LYS A 125 73.99 -68.40 -13.88
N ASP A 126 73.02 -69.09 -13.30
CA ASP A 126 73.24 -69.98 -12.15
C ASP A 126 74.18 -71.14 -12.49
N ILE A 127 74.10 -71.70 -13.71
CA ILE A 127 75.02 -72.73 -14.20
C ILE A 127 76.42 -72.15 -14.43
N THR A 128 76.51 -70.95 -15.03
CA THR A 128 77.80 -70.27 -15.22
C THR A 128 78.47 -69.94 -13.89
N ASP A 129 77.70 -69.48 -12.90
CA ASP A 129 78.17 -69.14 -11.56
C ASP A 129 78.65 -70.36 -10.78
N LEU A 130 78.04 -71.54 -10.98
CA LEU A 130 78.49 -72.81 -10.40
C LEU A 130 79.91 -73.18 -10.85
N PHE A 131 80.25 -72.89 -12.10
CA PHE A 131 81.54 -73.19 -12.69
C PHE A 131 82.56 -72.04 -12.56
N LEU A 132 82.12 -70.85 -12.19
CA LEU A 132 82.97 -69.66 -12.09
C LEU A 132 84.03 -69.84 -10.99
N GLY A 133 85.31 -69.73 -11.37
CA GLY A 133 86.45 -69.96 -10.47
C GLY A 133 86.82 -71.42 -10.24
N THR A 134 86.10 -72.39 -10.86
CA THR A 134 86.49 -73.82 -10.86
C THR A 134 87.42 -74.18 -12.02
N GLY A 135 87.69 -73.22 -12.91
CA GLY A 135 88.43 -73.43 -14.16
C GLY A 135 87.62 -74.14 -15.25
N LEU A 136 86.35 -74.48 -15.01
CA LEU A 136 85.44 -75.19 -15.90
C LEU A 136 84.30 -74.28 -16.43
N GLY A 137 84.57 -73.04 -16.82
CA GLY A 137 83.58 -72.15 -17.47
C GLY A 137 83.31 -72.44 -18.97
N SER A 138 82.42 -71.68 -19.60
CA SER A 138 82.19 -71.72 -21.06
C SER A 138 83.40 -71.26 -21.88
N ARG A 139 84.28 -70.45 -21.30
CA ARG A 139 85.59 -70.05 -21.85
C ARG A 139 86.77 -70.78 -21.19
N SER A 140 86.48 -71.90 -20.52
CA SER A 140 87.46 -72.70 -19.77
C SER A 140 88.69 -73.06 -20.59
N TYR A 141 89.86 -72.78 -20.03
CA TYR A 141 91.15 -73.30 -20.49
C TYR A 141 91.25 -74.83 -20.40
N ALA A 142 90.39 -75.49 -19.63
CA ALA A 142 90.42 -76.94 -19.42
C ALA A 142 89.83 -77.74 -20.59
N ILE A 143 89.08 -77.11 -21.50
CA ILE A 143 88.54 -77.78 -22.70
C ILE A 143 89.32 -77.35 -23.94
N ILE A 144 90.30 -78.15 -24.34
CA ILE A 144 91.14 -77.88 -25.51
C ILE A 144 90.51 -78.49 -26.77
N GLU A 145 90.15 -77.64 -27.73
CA GLU A 145 89.66 -78.03 -29.04
C GLU A 145 90.74 -78.01 -30.10
N GLN A 146 90.41 -78.58 -31.25
CA GLN A 146 91.17 -78.37 -32.46
C GLN A 146 91.29 -76.86 -32.76
N GLY A 147 92.53 -76.39 -32.92
CA GLY A 147 92.84 -74.99 -33.16
C GLY A 147 92.79 -74.07 -31.93
N THR A 148 92.50 -74.58 -30.72
CA THR A 148 92.60 -73.77 -29.49
C THR A 148 94.03 -73.37 -29.19
N ILE A 149 94.99 -74.26 -29.42
CA ILE A 149 96.42 -73.98 -29.18
C ILE A 149 96.90 -72.84 -30.08
N SER A 150 96.58 -72.87 -31.37
CA SER A 150 96.91 -71.78 -32.31
C SER A 150 96.26 -70.46 -31.88
N ARG A 151 94.98 -70.49 -31.50
CA ARG A 151 94.27 -69.30 -30.97
C ARG A 151 94.93 -68.71 -29.73
N LEU A 152 95.45 -69.56 -28.83
CA LEU A 152 96.11 -69.10 -27.62
C LEU A 152 97.48 -68.45 -27.92
N ILE A 153 98.20 -68.96 -28.92
CA ILE A 153 99.48 -68.38 -29.38
C ILE A 153 99.26 -67.04 -30.09
N GLU A 154 98.17 -66.91 -30.84
CA GLU A 154 97.82 -65.70 -31.61
C GLU A 154 96.99 -64.67 -30.81
N ALA A 155 96.61 -64.99 -29.57
CA ALA A 155 95.71 -64.17 -28.76
C ALA A 155 96.30 -62.78 -28.44
N LYS A 156 95.45 -61.76 -28.43
CA LYS A 156 95.86 -60.41 -28.01
C LYS A 156 96.14 -60.38 -26.50
N PRO A 157 96.98 -59.45 -26.00
CA PRO A 157 97.28 -59.34 -24.57
C PRO A 157 96.04 -59.23 -23.67
N ALA A 158 94.98 -58.56 -24.13
CA ALA A 158 93.71 -58.46 -23.40
C ALA A 158 92.98 -59.82 -23.27
N GLU A 159 92.97 -60.61 -24.34
CA GLU A 159 92.35 -61.95 -24.35
C GLU A 159 93.16 -62.93 -23.50
N LEU A 160 94.49 -62.85 -23.58
CA LEU A 160 95.39 -63.65 -22.74
C LEU A 160 95.22 -63.30 -21.26
N ARG A 161 95.01 -62.02 -20.94
CA ARG A 161 94.75 -61.57 -19.58
C ARG A 161 93.47 -62.17 -19.01
N GLU A 162 92.38 -62.23 -19.77
CA GLU A 162 91.14 -62.90 -19.32
C GLU A 162 91.39 -64.37 -18.93
N LEU A 163 92.16 -65.09 -19.75
CA LEU A 163 92.53 -66.48 -19.48
C LEU A 163 93.39 -66.63 -18.22
N ILE A 164 94.36 -65.73 -18.02
CA ILE A 164 95.22 -65.73 -16.82
C ILE A 164 94.41 -65.39 -15.57
N GLU A 165 93.49 -64.42 -15.66
CA GLU A 165 92.61 -64.02 -14.54
C GLU A 165 91.66 -65.16 -14.15
N GLU A 166 91.16 -65.93 -15.12
CA GLU A 166 90.35 -67.14 -14.87
C GLU A 166 91.19 -68.25 -14.22
N ALA A 167 92.41 -68.48 -14.71
CA ALA A 167 93.34 -69.46 -14.14
C ALA A 167 93.75 -69.11 -12.71
N ALA A 168 93.92 -67.81 -12.41
CA ALA A 168 94.20 -67.30 -11.06
C ALA A 168 92.97 -67.29 -10.14
N GLY A 169 91.77 -67.58 -10.66
CA GLY A 169 90.52 -67.62 -9.88
C GLY A 169 90.02 -66.26 -9.41
N ILE A 170 90.58 -65.14 -9.91
CA ILE A 170 90.22 -63.78 -9.47
C ILE A 170 88.96 -63.22 -10.16
N SER A 171 88.50 -63.86 -11.23
CA SER A 171 87.32 -63.43 -12.00
C SER A 171 86.06 -63.30 -11.13
N ARG A 172 85.88 -64.16 -10.12
CA ARG A 172 84.76 -64.08 -9.17
C ARG A 172 84.75 -62.78 -8.37
N TYR A 173 85.92 -62.36 -7.90
CA TYR A 173 86.07 -61.14 -7.11
C TYR A 173 85.88 -59.91 -7.99
N LYS A 174 86.40 -59.94 -9.21
CA LYS A 174 86.27 -58.86 -10.20
C LYS A 174 84.81 -58.62 -10.58
N GLU A 175 84.07 -59.67 -10.90
CA GLU A 175 82.64 -59.57 -11.25
C GLU A 175 81.82 -59.03 -10.06
N ARG A 176 82.07 -59.55 -8.86
CA ARG A 176 81.39 -59.08 -7.65
C ARG A 176 81.69 -57.62 -7.32
N ARG A 177 82.93 -57.16 -7.54
CA ARG A 177 83.30 -55.76 -7.37
C ARG A 177 82.54 -54.87 -8.33
N HIS A 178 82.51 -55.23 -9.62
CA HIS A 178 81.80 -54.48 -10.64
C HIS A 178 80.29 -54.37 -10.35
N GLU A 179 79.65 -55.48 -9.95
CA GLU A 179 78.23 -55.46 -9.57
C GLU A 179 77.97 -54.55 -8.34
N THR A 180 78.89 -54.55 -7.37
CA THR A 180 78.79 -53.69 -6.19
C THR A 180 78.95 -52.22 -6.55
N GLU A 181 79.92 -51.88 -7.40
CA GLU A 181 80.13 -50.51 -7.91
C GLU A 181 78.87 -50.00 -8.63
N LEU A 182 78.25 -50.83 -9.47
CA LEU A 182 77.01 -50.47 -10.17
C LEU A 182 75.85 -50.21 -9.20
N ARG A 183 75.68 -51.06 -8.18
CA ARG A 183 74.67 -50.87 -7.14
C ARG A 183 74.89 -49.60 -6.32
N MET A 184 76.15 -49.26 -6.01
CA MET A 184 76.50 -48.03 -5.32
C MET A 184 76.15 -46.81 -6.16
N GLY A 185 76.46 -46.83 -7.47
CA GLY A 185 76.07 -45.77 -8.41
C GLY A 185 74.56 -45.51 -8.41
N HIS A 186 73.76 -46.56 -8.57
CA HIS A 186 72.29 -46.44 -8.51
C HIS A 186 71.78 -45.91 -7.16
N THR A 187 72.45 -46.25 -6.05
CA THR A 187 72.07 -45.76 -4.73
C THR A 187 72.34 -44.27 -4.61
N GLN A 188 73.46 -43.79 -5.16
CA GLN A 188 73.80 -42.37 -5.18
C GLN A 188 72.80 -41.57 -6.02
N GLU A 189 72.45 -42.05 -7.22
CA GLU A 189 71.43 -41.41 -8.07
C GLU A 189 70.08 -41.29 -7.37
N ASN A 190 69.68 -42.32 -6.60
CA ASN A 190 68.46 -42.29 -5.82
C ASN A 190 68.52 -41.27 -4.67
N LEU A 191 69.68 -41.14 -4.02
CA LEU A 191 69.87 -40.15 -2.95
C LEU A 191 69.78 -38.73 -3.49
N ASP A 192 70.39 -38.47 -4.65
CA ASP A 192 70.35 -37.14 -5.28
C ASP A 192 68.90 -36.74 -5.62
N ARG A 193 68.10 -37.66 -6.16
CA ARG A 193 66.66 -37.43 -6.40
C ARG A 193 65.87 -37.13 -5.12
N LEU A 194 66.20 -37.79 -4.01
CA LEU A 194 65.55 -37.53 -2.73
C LEU A 194 65.90 -36.15 -2.17
N LEU A 195 67.13 -35.69 -2.40
CA LEU A 195 67.55 -34.34 -2.01
C LEU A 195 66.79 -33.27 -2.80
N ASP A 196 66.63 -33.46 -4.12
CA ASP A 196 65.84 -32.57 -4.97
C ASP A 196 64.39 -32.49 -4.50
N LEU A 197 63.76 -33.65 -4.24
CA LEU A 197 62.39 -33.71 -3.74
C LEU A 197 62.24 -33.02 -2.38
N ARG A 198 63.22 -33.19 -1.48
CA ARG A 198 63.24 -32.54 -0.17
C ARG A 198 63.28 -31.02 -0.32
N GLU A 199 64.07 -30.49 -1.24
CA GLU A 199 64.13 -29.04 -1.50
C GLU A 199 62.82 -28.50 -2.07
N GLU A 200 62.21 -29.23 -3.00
CA GLU A 200 60.90 -28.86 -3.57
C GLU A 200 59.82 -28.82 -2.48
N VAL A 201 59.72 -29.88 -1.67
CA VAL A 201 58.77 -29.95 -0.55
C VAL A 201 59.05 -28.84 0.47
N GLY A 202 60.31 -28.51 0.73
CA GLY A 202 60.70 -27.38 1.58
C GLY A 202 60.13 -26.05 1.08
N LYS A 203 60.23 -25.77 -0.21
CA LYS A 203 59.64 -24.56 -0.84
C LYS A 203 58.11 -24.54 -0.72
N GLN A 204 57.46 -25.70 -0.91
CA GLN A 204 56.01 -25.82 -0.75
C GLN A 204 55.58 -25.53 0.69
N ILE A 205 56.30 -26.05 1.68
CA ILE A 205 56.04 -25.79 3.11
C ILE A 205 56.15 -24.30 3.43
N GLU A 206 57.16 -23.60 2.92
CA GLU A 206 57.30 -22.15 3.15
C GLU A 206 56.13 -21.36 2.56
N SER A 207 55.70 -21.72 1.34
CA SER A 207 54.52 -21.10 0.71
C SER A 207 53.26 -21.33 1.55
N LEU A 208 53.02 -22.56 1.98
CA LEU A 208 51.88 -22.92 2.83
C LEU A 208 51.91 -22.20 4.18
N LYS A 209 53.09 -22.05 4.81
CA LYS A 209 53.25 -21.27 6.04
C LYS A 209 52.84 -19.80 5.85
N ARG A 210 53.21 -19.19 4.71
CA ARG A 210 52.81 -17.80 4.40
C ARG A 210 51.30 -17.70 4.18
N GLN A 211 50.69 -18.67 3.51
CA GLN A 211 49.24 -18.72 3.29
C GLN A 211 48.49 -18.90 4.62
N ALA A 212 48.94 -19.80 5.49
CA ALA A 212 48.34 -20.00 6.81
C ALA A 212 48.37 -18.71 7.65
N LYS A 213 49.51 -18.02 7.74
CA LYS A 213 49.62 -16.73 8.44
C LYS A 213 48.66 -15.67 7.89
N LYS A 214 48.46 -15.62 6.57
CA LYS A 214 47.49 -14.71 5.95
C LYS A 214 46.05 -15.07 6.32
N ALA A 215 45.72 -16.35 6.33
CA ALA A 215 44.39 -16.85 6.70
C ALA A 215 44.08 -16.58 8.18
N GLU A 216 45.04 -16.81 9.07
CA GLU A 216 44.92 -16.47 10.51
C GLU A 216 44.66 -14.96 10.70
N LYS A 217 45.46 -14.11 10.04
CA LYS A 217 45.27 -12.66 10.11
C LYS A 217 43.92 -12.22 9.54
N PHE A 218 43.48 -12.82 8.43
CA PHE A 218 42.17 -12.53 7.85
C PHE A 218 41.03 -12.91 8.80
N THR A 219 41.13 -14.07 9.45
CA THR A 219 40.12 -14.54 10.42
C THR A 219 40.03 -13.58 11.60
N ALA A 220 41.17 -13.19 12.19
CA ALA A 220 41.21 -12.22 13.27
C ALA A 220 40.61 -10.86 12.88
N LEU A 221 40.93 -10.34 11.68
CA LEU A 221 40.36 -9.09 11.19
C LEU A 221 38.86 -9.19 10.90
N ARG A 222 38.36 -10.35 10.46
CA ARG A 222 36.93 -10.59 10.25
C ARG A 222 36.17 -10.62 11.57
N ASP A 223 36.75 -11.21 12.61
CA ASP A 223 36.16 -11.21 13.94
C ASP A 223 36.11 -9.78 14.53
N GLU A 224 37.18 -8.99 14.34
CA GLU A 224 37.18 -7.57 14.71
C GLU A 224 36.14 -6.76 13.93
N GLU A 225 36.06 -6.93 12.60
CA GLU A 225 35.06 -6.27 11.76
C GLU A 225 33.64 -6.60 12.23
N ARG A 226 33.37 -7.88 12.50
CA ARG A 226 32.07 -8.32 13.01
C ARG A 226 31.74 -7.65 14.33
N ARG A 227 32.68 -7.63 15.27
CA ARG A 227 32.52 -6.97 16.58
C ARG A 227 32.23 -5.48 16.41
N TYR A 228 32.98 -4.76 15.58
CA TYR A 228 32.74 -3.33 15.35
C TYR A 228 31.42 -3.07 14.65
N ARG A 229 31.00 -3.94 13.73
CA ARG A 229 29.70 -3.84 13.07
C ARG A 229 28.54 -4.02 14.05
N GLU A 230 28.63 -5.00 14.93
CA GLU A 230 27.65 -5.22 16.01
C GLU A 230 27.58 -4.00 16.95
N GLN A 231 28.73 -3.45 17.35
CA GLN A 231 28.79 -2.22 18.16
C GLN A 231 28.19 -1.01 17.45
N LEU A 232 28.48 -0.82 16.16
CA LEU A 232 27.92 0.28 15.36
C LEU A 232 26.40 0.17 15.25
N LEU A 233 25.89 -1.04 15.03
CA LEU A 233 24.44 -1.29 14.98
C LEU A 233 23.78 -1.00 16.33
N ALA A 234 24.39 -1.40 17.45
CA ALA A 234 23.89 -1.09 18.78
C ALA A 234 23.86 0.43 19.06
N LEU A 235 24.89 1.17 18.64
CA LEU A 235 24.91 2.63 18.77
C LEU A 235 23.84 3.31 17.91
N ARG A 236 23.62 2.83 16.67
CA ARG A 236 22.55 3.33 15.79
C ARG A 236 21.17 3.05 16.37
N TRP A 237 20.96 1.84 16.88
CA TRP A 237 19.73 1.47 17.58
C TRP A 237 19.45 2.44 18.72
N ARG A 238 20.44 2.66 19.59
CA ARG A 238 20.30 3.56 20.74
C ARG A 238 19.95 4.98 20.29
N LYS A 239 20.61 5.49 19.25
CA LYS A 239 20.29 6.82 18.70
C LYS A 239 18.83 6.90 18.22
N HIS A 240 18.36 5.90 17.49
CA HIS A 240 16.97 5.88 17.02
C HIS A 240 15.96 5.70 18.15
N GLU A 241 16.30 4.94 19.19
CA GLU A 241 15.49 4.85 20.41
C GLU A 241 15.39 6.22 21.10
N ASP A 242 16.50 6.93 21.26
CA ASP A 242 16.50 8.28 21.85
C ASP A 242 15.67 9.28 21.01
N GLU A 243 15.77 9.22 19.68
CA GLU A 243 14.94 10.01 18.74
C GLU A 243 13.45 9.65 18.88
N PHE A 244 13.12 8.35 18.93
CA PHE A 244 11.76 7.86 19.11
C PHE A 244 11.15 8.34 20.43
N GLN A 245 11.87 8.21 21.53
CA GLN A 245 11.46 8.72 22.85
C GLN A 245 11.32 10.24 22.85
N GLY A 246 12.12 10.96 22.06
CA GLY A 246 11.98 12.40 21.83
C GLY A 246 10.66 12.74 21.14
N HIS A 247 10.35 12.06 20.04
CA HIS A 247 9.10 12.25 19.30
C HIS A 247 7.88 11.83 20.09
N GLN A 248 7.97 10.77 20.89
CA GLN A 248 6.86 10.33 21.74
C GLN A 248 6.52 11.39 22.80
N ARG A 249 7.53 12.06 23.38
CA ARG A 249 7.31 13.20 24.28
C ARG A 249 6.66 14.39 23.57
N GLN A 250 7.12 14.72 22.36
CA GLN A 250 6.50 15.78 21.55
C GLN A 250 5.03 15.46 21.22
N LEU A 251 4.73 14.20 20.87
CA LEU A 251 3.37 13.77 20.57
C LEU A 251 2.44 14.00 21.77
N VAL A 252 2.87 13.58 22.97
CA VAL A 252 2.10 13.80 24.20
C VAL A 252 1.88 15.30 24.46
N GLU A 253 2.90 16.14 24.23
CA GLU A 253 2.75 17.59 24.38
C GLU A 253 1.73 18.16 23.37
N TYR A 254 1.78 17.74 22.11
CA TYR A 254 0.82 18.17 21.09
C TYR A 254 -0.59 17.68 21.40
N GLU A 255 -0.77 16.46 21.91
CA GLU A 255 -2.08 15.95 22.34
C GLU A 255 -2.68 16.79 23.47
N ILE A 256 -1.86 17.17 24.47
CA ILE A 256 -2.29 18.05 25.56
C ILE A 256 -2.70 19.41 25.02
N ARG A 257 -1.88 20.03 24.15
CA ARG A 257 -2.18 21.33 23.53
C ARG A 257 -3.45 21.27 22.67
N PHE A 258 -3.61 20.20 21.90
CA PHE A 258 -4.79 19.99 21.07
C PHE A 258 -6.06 19.90 21.92
N ARG A 259 -6.03 19.12 23.01
CA ARG A 259 -7.17 19.04 23.95
C ARG A 259 -7.48 20.40 24.59
N ALA A 260 -6.46 21.17 24.98
CA ALA A 260 -6.66 22.50 25.54
C ALA A 260 -7.31 23.46 24.53
N LEU A 261 -6.87 23.43 23.27
CA LEU A 261 -7.46 24.22 22.19
C LEU A 261 -8.90 23.79 21.89
N ALA A 262 -9.21 22.50 21.90
CA ALA A 262 -10.57 22.00 21.70
C ALA A 262 -11.52 22.45 22.81
N VAL A 263 -11.06 22.48 24.07
CA VAL A 263 -11.84 23.05 25.18
C VAL A 263 -12.06 24.55 24.99
N ALA A 264 -11.02 25.31 24.63
CA ALA A 264 -11.14 26.75 24.38
C ALA A 264 -12.06 27.06 23.19
N GLU A 265 -12.05 26.24 22.14
CA GLU A 265 -12.98 26.35 21.01
C GLU A 265 -14.43 26.15 21.47
N HIS A 266 -14.68 25.15 22.32
CA HIS A 266 -16.01 24.89 22.85
C HIS A 266 -16.51 26.05 23.73
N GLU A 267 -15.67 26.54 24.65
CA GLU A 267 -15.99 27.72 25.48
C GLU A 267 -16.28 28.96 24.61
N LEU A 268 -15.49 29.19 23.57
CA LEU A 268 -15.73 30.30 22.65
C LEU A 268 -17.05 30.12 21.89
N SER A 269 -17.39 28.90 21.48
CA SER A 269 -18.66 28.58 20.83
C SER A 269 -19.85 28.89 21.74
N ASP A 270 -19.78 28.45 23.00
CA ASP A 270 -20.82 28.70 24.01
C ASP A 270 -20.99 30.21 24.26
N THR A 271 -19.88 30.96 24.39
CA THR A 271 -19.95 32.42 24.56
C THR A 271 -20.55 33.12 23.34
N LEU A 272 -20.25 32.64 22.13
CA LEU A 272 -20.80 33.18 20.89
C LEU A 272 -22.29 32.89 20.76
N GLU A 273 -22.75 31.71 21.18
CA GLU A 273 -24.17 31.37 21.24
C GLU A 273 -24.91 32.25 22.26
N ALA A 274 -24.36 32.42 23.46
CA ALA A 274 -24.92 33.33 24.46
C ALA A 274 -24.99 34.79 23.96
N GLN A 275 -23.96 35.27 23.26
CA GLN A 275 -23.98 36.61 22.65
C GLN A 275 -25.03 36.73 21.54
N ARG A 276 -25.26 35.68 20.75
CA ARG A 276 -26.31 35.65 19.72
C ARG A 276 -27.70 35.70 20.35
N GLU A 277 -27.92 34.98 21.45
CA GLU A 277 -29.19 35.06 22.20
C GLU A 277 -29.42 36.46 22.77
N GLN A 278 -28.40 37.07 23.38
CA GLN A 278 -28.46 38.45 23.86
C GLN A 278 -28.77 39.44 22.73
N LEU A 279 -28.11 39.29 21.58
CA LEU A 279 -28.38 40.12 20.40
C LEU A 279 -29.83 39.95 19.93
N ALA A 280 -30.35 38.73 19.87
CA ALA A 280 -31.72 38.45 19.46
C ALA A 280 -32.74 39.10 20.42
N GLU A 281 -32.46 39.07 21.73
CA GLU A 281 -33.33 39.71 22.71
C GLU A 281 -33.28 41.25 22.62
N LEU A 282 -32.09 41.83 22.45
CA LEU A 282 -31.93 43.27 22.19
C LEU A 282 -32.61 43.70 20.88
N GLN A 283 -32.58 42.86 19.84
CA GLN A 283 -33.31 43.12 18.59
C GLN A 283 -34.82 43.08 18.80
N LYS A 284 -35.34 42.15 19.60
CA LYS A 284 -36.77 42.12 19.96
C LYS A 284 -37.17 43.37 20.74
N SER A 285 -36.38 43.78 21.73
CA SER A 285 -36.66 45.00 22.49
C SER A 285 -36.62 46.23 21.60
N LEU A 286 -35.61 46.34 20.72
CA LEU A 286 -35.52 47.41 19.75
C LEU A 286 -36.73 47.45 18.81
N ASN A 287 -37.16 46.30 18.29
CA ASN A 287 -38.34 46.21 17.42
C ASN A 287 -39.62 46.61 18.18
N ALA A 288 -39.75 46.22 19.45
CA ALA A 288 -40.87 46.63 20.29
C ALA A 288 -40.88 48.15 20.55
N ASP A 289 -39.72 48.72 20.85
CA ASP A 289 -39.57 50.16 21.06
C ASP A 289 -39.77 50.96 19.77
N GLN A 290 -39.31 50.46 18.63
CA GLN A 290 -39.61 51.02 17.31
C GLN A 290 -41.11 50.96 17.01
N GLY A 291 -41.78 49.85 17.32
CA GLY A 291 -43.23 49.71 17.22
C GLY A 291 -43.95 50.79 18.03
N ARG A 292 -43.58 50.94 19.31
CA ARG A 292 -44.09 52.01 20.19
C ARG A 292 -43.82 53.41 19.65
N TYR A 293 -42.63 53.65 19.11
CA TYR A 293 -42.26 54.92 18.50
C TYR A 293 -43.16 55.26 17.30
N TYR A 294 -43.42 54.29 16.42
CA TYR A 294 -44.34 54.47 15.29
C TYR A 294 -45.79 54.66 15.73
N GLU A 295 -46.26 53.92 16.74
CA GLU A 295 -47.59 54.10 17.34
C GLU A 295 -47.76 55.52 17.92
N LEU A 296 -46.83 55.95 18.77
CA LEU A 296 -46.80 57.30 19.32
C LEU A 296 -46.71 58.36 18.22
N GLY A 297 -45.88 58.13 17.18
CA GLY A 297 -45.78 59.03 16.03
C GLY A 297 -47.11 59.14 15.25
N ALA A 298 -47.84 58.04 15.10
CA ALA A 298 -49.16 58.02 14.49
C ALA A 298 -50.21 58.73 15.37
N GLU A 299 -50.17 58.52 16.68
CA GLU A 299 -51.03 59.24 17.64
C GLU A 299 -50.76 60.75 17.62
N ILE A 300 -49.50 61.17 17.67
CA ILE A 300 -49.10 62.58 17.55
C ILE A 300 -49.59 63.16 16.23
N SER A 301 -49.45 62.44 15.12
CA SER A 301 -49.92 62.90 13.81
C SER A 301 -51.45 63.06 13.80
N ARG A 302 -52.18 62.10 14.39
CA ARG A 302 -53.65 62.17 14.54
C ARG A 302 -54.08 63.35 15.40
N ILE A 303 -53.42 63.56 16.54
CA ILE A 303 -53.69 64.68 17.45
C ILE A 303 -53.38 66.01 16.74
N THR A 304 -52.23 66.12 16.09
CA THR A 304 -51.84 67.33 15.33
C THR A 304 -52.84 67.64 14.22
N GLN A 305 -53.32 66.63 13.50
CA GLN A 305 -54.34 66.81 12.47
C GLN A 305 -55.69 67.23 13.06
N SER A 306 -56.09 66.65 14.20
CA SER A 306 -57.29 67.08 14.92
C SER A 306 -57.18 68.50 15.47
N LEU A 307 -55.98 68.90 15.91
CA LEU A 307 -55.71 70.25 16.40
C LEU A 307 -55.78 71.27 15.26
N ARG A 308 -55.15 70.98 14.11
CA ARG A 308 -55.28 71.83 12.91
C ARG A 308 -56.73 71.98 12.49
N HIS A 309 -57.50 70.89 12.49
CA HIS A 309 -58.92 70.97 12.18
C HIS A 309 -59.70 71.81 13.20
N ALA A 310 -59.38 71.71 14.49
CA ALA A 310 -59.97 72.54 15.53
C ALA A 310 -59.59 74.02 15.37
N GLU A 311 -58.33 74.34 15.03
CA GLU A 311 -57.85 75.71 14.74
C GLU A 311 -58.55 76.31 13.52
N GLU A 312 -58.69 75.54 12.42
CA GLU A 312 -59.44 75.95 11.23
C GLU A 312 -60.92 76.20 11.57
N THR A 313 -61.52 75.33 12.37
CA THR A 313 -62.91 75.48 12.83
C THR A 313 -63.06 76.73 13.72
N GLN A 314 -62.11 76.98 14.61
CA GLN A 314 -62.08 78.17 15.45
C GLN A 314 -61.92 79.45 14.63
N ALA A 315 -61.05 79.44 13.61
CA ALA A 315 -60.88 80.58 12.71
C ALA A 315 -62.17 80.89 11.92
N ASN A 316 -62.84 79.85 11.41
CA ASN A 316 -64.13 80.00 10.72
C ASN A 316 -65.21 80.57 11.65
N LEU A 317 -65.32 80.05 12.88
CA LEU A 317 -66.27 80.56 13.89
C LEU A 317 -65.98 82.00 14.30
N MET A 318 -64.71 82.40 14.42
CA MET A 318 -64.34 83.80 14.69
C MET A 318 -64.73 84.73 13.54
N GLN A 319 -64.57 84.27 12.30
CA GLN A 319 -64.95 85.03 11.11
C GLN A 319 -66.48 85.19 11.02
N GLU A 320 -67.22 84.14 11.37
CA GLU A 320 -68.68 84.15 11.45
C GLU A 320 -69.18 85.05 12.59
N GLN A 321 -68.52 85.02 13.75
CA GLN A 321 -68.83 85.92 14.87
C GLN A 321 -68.59 87.39 14.53
N ALA A 322 -67.51 87.71 13.79
CA ALA A 322 -67.24 89.07 13.34
C ALA A 322 -68.32 89.56 12.36
N ARG A 323 -68.77 88.70 11.44
CA ARG A 323 -69.87 89.01 10.51
C ARG A 323 -71.18 89.27 11.26
N LEU A 324 -71.54 88.41 12.21
CA LEU A 324 -72.76 88.56 13.01
C LEU A 324 -72.75 89.84 13.87
N ARG A 325 -71.59 90.24 14.41
CA ARG A 325 -71.45 91.53 15.12
C ARG A 325 -71.70 92.72 14.20
N GLN A 326 -71.19 92.67 12.96
CA GLN A 326 -71.42 93.74 11.99
C GLN A 326 -72.89 93.83 11.55
N GLU A 327 -73.57 92.68 11.43
CA GLU A 327 -75.02 92.62 11.18
C GLU A 327 -75.82 93.16 12.38
N GLN A 328 -75.38 92.88 13.61
CA GLN A 328 -75.99 93.41 14.83
C GLN A 328 -75.84 94.94 14.94
N GLU A 329 -74.66 95.50 14.63
CA GLU A 329 -74.43 96.95 14.64
C GLU A 329 -75.32 97.69 13.64
N ARG A 330 -75.53 97.11 12.45
CA ARG A 330 -76.47 97.65 11.46
C ARG A 330 -77.91 97.62 11.97
N ALA A 331 -78.35 96.49 12.53
CA ALA A 331 -79.70 96.37 13.08
C ALA A 331 -79.95 97.33 14.24
N THR A 332 -78.95 97.63 15.08
CA THR A 332 -79.07 98.65 16.14
C THR A 332 -79.19 100.07 15.60
N ALA A 333 -78.46 100.40 14.52
CA ALA A 333 -78.57 101.72 13.89
C ALA A 333 -79.95 101.92 13.22
N ASP A 334 -80.47 100.88 12.57
CA ASP A 334 -81.83 100.91 12.00
C ASP A 334 -82.89 101.08 13.10
N LEU A 335 -82.73 100.40 14.24
CA LEU A 335 -83.65 100.49 15.39
C LEU A 335 -83.63 101.87 16.08
N GLU A 336 -82.49 102.55 16.11
CA GLU A 336 -82.40 103.94 16.60
C GLU A 336 -83.12 104.91 15.67
N ASN A 337 -83.03 104.70 14.35
CA ASN A 337 -83.72 105.52 13.36
C ASN A 337 -85.25 105.33 13.44
N ASP A 338 -85.71 104.09 13.59
CA ASP A 338 -87.14 103.78 13.78
C ASP A 338 -87.69 104.36 15.09
N ARG A 339 -86.91 104.40 16.17
CA ARG A 339 -87.30 105.05 17.43
C ARG A 339 -87.47 106.56 17.29
N ALA A 340 -86.57 107.23 16.57
CA ALA A 340 -86.68 108.67 16.31
C ALA A 340 -87.94 109.01 15.49
N GLN A 341 -88.31 108.16 14.53
CA GLN A 341 -89.55 108.33 13.76
C GLN A 341 -90.81 108.10 14.62
N LEU A 342 -90.77 107.13 15.56
CA LEU A 342 -91.87 106.83 16.47
C LEU A 342 -92.15 107.94 17.50
N GLU A 343 -91.11 108.64 17.97
CA GLU A 343 -91.29 109.79 18.88
C GLU A 343 -91.96 110.98 18.15
N ALA A 344 -91.57 111.27 16.92
CA ALA A 344 -92.20 112.33 16.12
C ALA A 344 -93.70 112.08 15.88
N VAL A 345 -94.09 110.83 15.59
CA VAL A 345 -95.50 110.45 15.38
C VAL A 345 -96.31 110.49 16.69
N ARG A 346 -95.68 110.28 17.85
CA ARG A 346 -96.35 110.36 19.16
C ARG A 346 -96.69 111.78 19.57
N GLU A 347 -95.80 112.74 19.29
CA GLU A 347 -96.07 114.16 19.56
C GLU A 347 -97.24 114.69 18.72
N GLU A 348 -97.34 114.28 17.44
CA GLU A 348 -98.49 114.62 16.59
C GLU A 348 -99.81 113.99 17.08
N LEU A 349 -99.76 112.81 17.69
CA LEU A 349 -100.96 112.13 18.21
C LEU A 349 -101.53 112.82 19.45
N THR A 350 -100.66 113.32 20.34
CA THR A 350 -101.08 114.00 21.58
C THR A 350 -101.80 115.33 21.33
N ASP A 351 -101.42 116.08 20.29
CA ASP A 351 -102.11 117.33 19.93
C ASP A 351 -103.52 117.07 19.36
N ILE A 352 -103.73 115.94 18.68
CA ILE A 352 -105.02 115.54 18.10
C ILE A 352 -105.98 115.03 19.18
N GLU A 353 -105.49 114.31 20.20
CA GLU A 353 -106.32 113.79 21.29
C GLU A 353 -106.94 114.91 22.15
N ILE A 354 -106.20 116.00 22.41
CA ILE A 354 -106.71 117.15 23.17
C ILE A 354 -107.87 117.86 22.44
N SER A 355 -107.80 117.99 21.12
CA SER A 355 -108.88 118.61 20.32
C SER A 355 -110.15 117.75 20.23
N LEU A 356 -110.07 116.44 20.47
CA LEU A 356 -111.21 115.52 20.41
C LEU A 356 -112.03 115.51 21.72
N GLU A 357 -111.37 115.73 22.86
CA GLU A 357 -112.01 115.75 24.18
C GLU A 357 -112.95 116.97 24.34
N GLU A 358 -112.54 118.15 23.86
CA GLU A 358 -113.34 119.39 23.94
C GLU A 358 -114.61 119.33 23.06
N GLY A 359 -114.59 118.57 21.97
CA GLY A 359 -115.75 118.38 21.09
C GLY A 359 -116.82 117.45 21.68
N ARG A 360 -116.43 116.50 22.53
CA ARG A 360 -117.35 115.52 23.15
C ARG A 360 -118.19 116.10 24.29
N GLU A 361 -117.65 117.06 25.05
CA GLU A 361 -118.40 117.70 26.14
C GLU A 361 -119.58 118.54 25.61
N ALA A 362 -119.43 119.19 24.45
CA ALA A 362 -120.49 119.98 23.82
C ALA A 362 -121.66 119.12 23.27
N GLU A 363 -121.42 117.84 22.95
CA GLU A 363 -122.43 116.93 22.40
C GLU A 363 -123.38 116.37 23.50
N ILE A 364 -122.86 116.23 24.72
CA ILE A 364 -123.61 115.66 25.86
C ILE A 364 -124.68 116.64 26.39
N GLU A 365 -124.43 117.95 26.38
CA GLU A 365 -125.43 118.94 26.83
C GLU A 365 -126.63 119.07 25.87
N MET A 366 -126.41 118.96 24.56
CA MET A 366 -127.48 119.03 23.56
C MET A 366 -128.42 117.82 23.61
N ALA A 367 -127.93 116.65 24.03
CA ALA A 367 -128.75 115.43 24.16
C ALA A 367 -129.75 115.51 25.32
N ALA A 368 -129.37 116.10 26.45
CA ALA A 368 -130.23 116.20 27.64
C ALA A 368 -131.46 117.11 27.43
N LEU A 369 -131.34 118.14 26.58
CA LEU A 369 -132.46 119.03 26.22
C LEU A 369 -133.49 118.35 25.31
N ARG A 370 -133.12 117.27 24.62
CA ARG A 370 -134.00 116.55 23.69
C ARG A 370 -134.91 115.55 24.41
N ASP A 371 -134.40 114.86 25.43
CA ASP A 371 -135.17 113.85 26.16
C ASP A 371 -136.29 114.46 27.03
N ALA A 372 -136.09 115.66 27.58
CA ALA A 372 -137.14 116.34 28.35
C ALA A 372 -138.34 116.80 27.49
N ALA A 373 -138.14 117.02 26.19
CA ALA A 373 -139.20 117.44 25.28
C ALA A 373 -140.10 116.27 24.84
N ASP A 374 -139.58 115.03 24.79
CA ASP A 374 -140.35 113.85 24.40
C ASP A 374 -141.31 113.36 25.52
N ASP A 375 -140.95 113.56 26.79
CA ASP A 375 -141.83 113.23 27.92
C ASP A 375 -143.05 114.17 28.05
N SER A 376 -142.93 115.40 27.53
CA SER A 376 -144.04 116.36 27.42
C SER A 376 -145.13 115.93 26.42
N LEU A 377 -144.78 115.08 25.44
CA LEU A 377 -145.70 114.70 24.35
C LEU A 377 -146.57 113.48 24.68
N LYS A 378 -146.09 112.60 25.57
CA LYS A 378 -146.71 111.30 25.85
C LYS A 378 -147.90 111.41 26.82
N THR A 379 -147.82 112.31 27.81
CA THR A 379 -148.88 112.54 28.80
C THR A 379 -150.07 113.32 28.23
N SER A 380 -149.82 114.26 27.31
CA SER A 380 -150.88 115.01 26.61
C SER A 380 -151.69 114.13 25.64
N ARG A 381 -151.09 113.07 25.07
CA ARG A 381 -151.80 112.09 24.22
C ARG A 381 -152.81 111.23 24.99
N GLN A 382 -152.53 110.89 26.25
CA GLN A 382 -153.40 110.02 27.06
C GLN A 382 -154.69 110.72 27.54
N HIS A 383 -154.70 112.04 27.73
CA HIS A 383 -155.92 112.76 28.13
C HIS A 383 -156.83 113.12 26.94
N PHE A 384 -156.28 113.30 25.74
CA PHE A 384 -157.06 113.51 24.52
C PHE A 384 -157.90 112.27 24.13
N GLU A 385 -157.42 111.07 24.45
CA GLU A 385 -158.18 109.81 24.26
C GLU A 385 -159.36 109.68 25.25
N HIS A 386 -159.26 110.24 26.47
CA HIS A 386 -160.37 110.25 27.44
C HIS A 386 -161.52 111.17 27.01
N LEU A 387 -161.20 112.32 26.40
CA LEU A 387 -162.15 113.27 25.81
C LEU A 387 -162.96 112.68 24.62
N SER A 388 -162.45 111.67 23.93
CA SER A 388 -163.15 111.03 22.80
C SER A 388 -164.20 109.99 23.20
N GLY A 389 -164.17 109.49 24.44
CA GLY A 389 -165.08 108.43 24.91
C GLY A 389 -166.48 108.91 25.35
N GLU A 390 -166.60 110.10 25.95
CA GLU A 390 -167.89 110.60 26.46
C GLU A 390 -168.75 111.30 25.40
N ILE A 391 -168.11 111.91 24.39
CA ILE A 391 -168.79 112.48 23.21
C ILE A 391 -169.46 111.37 22.36
N GLY A 392 -168.93 110.14 22.41
CA GLY A 392 -169.48 108.97 21.71
C GLY A 392 -170.77 108.40 22.31
N ARG A 393 -171.06 108.60 23.60
CA ARG A 393 -172.23 107.97 24.25
C ARG A 393 -173.55 108.72 24.09
N CYS A 394 -173.61 110.05 24.19
CA CYS A 394 -174.91 110.76 24.18
C CYS A 394 -175.19 111.61 22.92
N ARG A 395 -174.30 111.60 21.92
CA ARG A 395 -174.73 111.74 20.51
C ARG A 395 -175.77 110.68 20.12
N SER A 396 -175.71 109.48 20.71
CA SER A 396 -176.71 108.41 20.51
C SER A 396 -178.09 108.70 21.16
N GLN A 397 -178.18 109.64 22.12
CA GLN A 397 -179.46 110.11 22.68
C GLN A 397 -180.09 111.26 21.88
N ARG A 398 -179.32 111.95 21.03
CA ARG A 398 -179.83 112.97 20.10
C ARG A 398 -180.68 112.35 18.99
N ASP A 399 -180.28 111.19 18.47
CA ASP A 399 -180.90 110.57 17.28
C ASP A 399 -182.25 109.89 17.55
N ILE A 400 -182.58 109.54 18.80
CA ILE A 400 -183.86 108.88 19.15
C ILE A 400 -185.00 109.89 19.42
N GLN A 401 -184.73 111.10 19.92
CA GLN A 401 -185.79 112.10 20.19
C GLN A 401 -186.08 113.01 18.98
N GLN A 402 -185.12 113.20 18.07
CA GLN A 402 -185.37 113.83 16.77
C GLN A 402 -186.26 112.96 15.87
N SER A 403 -186.19 111.63 15.96
CA SER A 403 -187.04 110.73 15.16
C SER A 403 -188.52 110.68 15.63
N ARG A 404 -188.84 111.16 16.84
CA ARG A 404 -190.21 111.19 17.38
C ARG A 404 -190.93 112.53 17.21
N ALA A 405 -190.26 113.68 17.28
CA ALA A 405 -190.93 114.98 17.12
C ALA A 405 -191.20 115.36 15.65
N GLY A 406 -190.36 114.89 14.71
CA GLY A 406 -190.64 114.98 13.26
C GLY A 406 -191.91 114.23 12.83
N GLN A 407 -192.44 113.31 13.65
CA GLN A 407 -193.76 112.70 13.43
C GLN A 407 -194.94 113.59 13.87
N ILE A 408 -194.74 114.65 14.68
CA ILE A 408 -195.81 115.57 15.13
C ILE A 408 -195.95 116.80 14.23
N GLU A 409 -194.87 117.23 13.55
CA GLU A 409 -194.97 118.11 12.37
C GLU A 409 -195.87 117.53 11.27
N GLN A 410 -195.97 116.20 11.17
CA GLN A 410 -196.81 115.52 10.18
C GLN A 410 -198.30 115.39 10.61
N GLN A 411 -198.61 115.54 11.91
CA GLN A 411 -199.99 115.36 12.42
C GLN A 411 -200.77 116.68 12.67
N LEU A 412 -200.15 117.84 12.99
CA LEU A 412 -200.92 119.09 13.13
C LEU A 412 -200.98 119.99 11.87
N GLY A 413 -200.15 119.73 10.86
CA GLY A 413 -200.44 120.18 9.49
C GLY A 413 -201.67 119.49 8.88
N GLN A 414 -201.99 118.25 9.28
CA GLN A 414 -203.25 117.56 8.93
C GLN A 414 -204.43 118.06 9.76
N LEU A 415 -204.17 118.45 11.00
CA LEU A 415 -205.17 119.04 11.85
C LEU A 415 -205.27 120.55 11.63
N LEU A 416 -206.06 120.79 10.60
CA LEU A 416 -207.23 121.62 10.75
C LEU A 416 -206.94 123.13 10.55
N SER A 417 -206.70 123.64 9.33
CA SER A 417 -207.20 123.22 7.99
C SER A 417 -208.71 122.84 7.93
N ARG A 418 -209.37 122.70 9.08
CA ARG A 418 -210.78 122.39 9.32
C ARG A 418 -211.42 123.50 10.16
N ARG A 419 -210.65 124.37 10.85
CA ARG A 419 -211.18 125.64 11.42
C ARG A 419 -210.80 126.92 10.68
N GLU A 420 -210.27 126.77 9.45
CA GLU A 420 -210.47 127.67 8.29
C GLU A 420 -211.79 127.33 7.52
N LYS A 421 -212.57 126.30 7.93
CA LYS A 421 -213.78 125.81 7.20
C LYS A 421 -215.12 125.92 7.95
N LEU A 422 -215.14 125.75 9.27
CA LEU A 422 -216.28 126.00 10.17
C LEU A 422 -215.82 127.16 11.07
N GLU A 423 -216.00 128.43 10.79
CA GLU A 423 -217.22 129.24 10.81
C GLU A 423 -216.73 130.64 10.34
N ARG A 424 -217.17 131.29 9.24
CA ARG A 424 -218.41 131.10 8.47
C ARG A 424 -219.62 130.99 9.39
N GLU A 425 -219.74 131.93 10.33
CA GLU A 425 -220.95 132.40 11.01
C GLU A 425 -220.50 133.16 12.28
N GLY A 426 -220.49 134.50 12.25
CA GLY A 426 -220.43 135.30 13.49
C GLY A 426 -219.17 136.13 13.70
#